data_AF-A0A644STL6-F1
#
_entry.id   AF-A0A644STL6-F1
#
_cell.length_a   1.000
_cell.length_b   1.000
_cell.length_c   1.000
_cell.angle_alpha   90.00
_cell.angle_beta   90.00
_cell.angle_gamma   90.00
#
_symmetry.space_group_name_H-M   'P 1'
#
loop_
_entity.id
_entity.type
_entity.pdbx_description
1 polymer ?
#
loop_
_entity_poly.entity_id
_entity_poly.type
_entity_poly.pdbx_seq_one_letter_code
_entity_poly.pdbx_strand_id
1 'polypeptide(L)'
;MSYSRIQQFSIVFAFIMITWGLLPFFNLGGTTLNNNTMATSTILFLLGIAYPLIVFIPEWKKAVLLVEGIIFASVGLAFLEPLFNLYFLIIGIFFIVISVLAYANKLPKSISRFFNTKNRY
;
A
#
# COMPACT_ATOMS: atom_id res chain seq x y z
N MET A 1 9.68 -22.75 -13.62
CA MET A 1 10.29 -21.78 -12.68
C MET A 1 9.69 -22.04 -11.30
N SER A 2 10.52 -22.31 -10.28
CA SER A 2 10.03 -22.46 -8.90
C SER A 2 9.97 -21.09 -8.25
N TYR A 3 8.78 -20.65 -7.83
CA TYR A 3 8.63 -19.43 -7.04
C TYR A 3 9.25 -19.59 -5.65
N SER A 4 9.80 -18.51 -5.10
CA SER A 4 10.27 -18.50 -3.70
C SER A 4 9.09 -18.56 -2.73
N ARG A 5 9.31 -19.02 -1.49
CA ARG A 5 8.25 -19.05 -0.46
C ARG A 5 7.63 -17.67 -0.22
N ILE A 6 8.44 -16.61 -0.31
CA ILE A 6 7.99 -15.21 -0.18
C ILE A 6 7.11 -14.78 -1.34
N GLN A 7 7.43 -15.20 -2.57
CA GLN A 7 6.59 -14.93 -3.74
C GLN A 7 5.27 -15.70 -3.68
N GLN A 8 5.28 -16.94 -3.18
CA GLN A 8 4.04 -17.70 -2.98
C GLN A 8 3.17 -17.04 -1.91
N PHE A 9 3.77 -16.63 -0.79
CA PHE A 9 3.07 -15.92 0.27
C PHE A 9 2.49 -14.59 -0.23
N SER A 10 3.22 -13.82 -1.04
CA SER A 10 2.72 -12.54 -1.56
C SER A 10 1.50 -12.70 -2.46
N ILE A 11 1.43 -13.78 -3.25
CA ILE A 11 0.25 -14.10 -4.07
C ILE A 11 -0.95 -14.45 -3.19
N VAL A 12 -0.76 -15.30 -2.18
CA VAL A 12 -1.86 -15.68 -1.26
C VAL A 12 -2.34 -14.47 -0.47
N PHE A 13 -1.41 -13.64 0.02
CA PHE A 13 -1.72 -12.39 0.71
C PHE A 13 -2.53 -11.43 -0.20
N ALA A 14 -2.09 -11.26 -1.44
CA ALA A 14 -2.80 -10.44 -2.43
C ALA A 14 -4.24 -10.92 -2.65
N PHE A 15 -4.41 -12.23 -2.82
CA PHE A 15 -5.73 -12.82 -3.03
C PHE A 15 -6.67 -12.56 -1.85
N ILE A 16 -6.20 -12.74 -0.61
CA ILE A 16 -7.00 -12.48 0.60
C ILE A 16 -7.38 -11.00 0.69
N MET A 17 -6.41 -10.09 0.54
CA MET A 17 -6.63 -8.66 0.69
C MET A 17 -7.57 -8.08 -0.37
N ILE A 18 -7.40 -8.49 -1.64
CA ILE A 18 -8.29 -8.06 -2.72
C ILE A 18 -9.70 -8.61 -2.49
N THR A 19 -9.82 -9.89 -2.14
CA THR A 19 -11.13 -10.50 -1.87
C THR A 19 -11.84 -9.77 -0.75
N TRP A 20 -11.17 -9.51 0.37
CA TRP A 20 -11.74 -8.78 1.50
C TRP A 20 -12.09 -7.33 1.17
N GLY A 21 -11.25 -6.64 0.40
CA GLY A 21 -11.54 -5.29 -0.08
C GLY A 21 -12.75 -5.23 -1.01
N LEU A 22 -13.09 -6.32 -1.69
CA LEU A 22 -14.24 -6.39 -2.60
C LEU A 22 -15.55 -6.81 -1.92
N LEU A 23 -15.50 -7.47 -0.76
CA LEU A 23 -16.71 -7.98 -0.07
C LEU A 23 -17.82 -6.94 0.09
N PRO A 24 -17.53 -5.68 0.51
CA PRO A 24 -18.58 -4.70 0.72
C PRO A 24 -19.35 -4.32 -0.55
N PHE A 25 -18.71 -4.39 -1.72
CA PHE A 25 -19.34 -4.05 -3.00
C PHE A 25 -20.38 -5.08 -3.46
N PHE A 26 -20.34 -6.28 -2.89
CA PHE A 26 -21.30 -7.35 -3.17
C PHE A 26 -22.32 -7.53 -2.03
N ASN A 27 -22.33 -6.63 -1.03
CA ASN A 27 -23.09 -6.79 0.22
C ASN A 27 -22.86 -8.16 0.90
N LEU A 28 -21.72 -8.79 0.63
CA LEU A 28 -21.34 -10.07 1.22
C LEU A 28 -20.92 -9.82 2.67
N GLY A 29 -21.60 -10.45 3.62
CA GLY A 29 -21.34 -10.28 5.05
C GLY A 29 -22.16 -9.19 5.75
N GLY A 30 -23.20 -8.64 5.10
CA GLY A 30 -24.14 -7.71 5.74
C GLY A 30 -23.59 -6.31 6.00
N THR A 31 -22.44 -5.96 5.40
CA THR A 31 -21.83 -4.64 5.53
C THR A 31 -22.54 -3.62 4.65
N THR A 32 -22.99 -2.51 5.23
CA THR A 32 -23.52 -1.36 4.49
C THR A 32 -22.39 -0.55 3.87
N LEU A 33 -22.52 -0.19 2.59
CA LEU A 33 -21.54 0.63 1.87
C LEU A 33 -21.60 2.07 2.39
N ASN A 34 -20.65 2.43 3.25
CA ASN A 34 -20.47 3.79 3.78
C ASN A 34 -19.02 4.25 3.57
N ASN A 35 -18.74 5.52 3.86
CA ASN A 35 -17.43 6.11 3.57
C ASN A 35 -16.27 5.38 4.28
N ASN A 36 -16.47 4.93 5.52
CA ASN A 36 -15.46 4.18 6.26
C ASN A 36 -15.16 2.83 5.59
N THR A 37 -16.20 2.10 5.20
CA THR A 37 -16.07 0.84 4.48
C THR A 37 -15.41 1.03 3.11
N MET A 38 -15.72 2.12 2.39
CA MET A 38 -15.04 2.48 1.14
C MET A 38 -13.55 2.77 1.34
N ALA A 39 -13.20 3.53 2.38
CA ALA A 39 -11.81 3.83 2.73
C ALA A 39 -11.03 2.53 3.02
N THR A 40 -11.54 1.69 3.91
CA THR A 40 -10.90 0.41 4.26
C THR A 40 -10.77 -0.52 3.05
N SER A 41 -11.81 -0.61 2.22
CA SER A 41 -11.81 -1.43 1.00
C SER A 41 -10.74 -0.98 0.01
N THR A 42 -10.61 0.34 -0.18
CA THR A 42 -9.60 0.94 -1.06
C THR A 42 -8.19 0.61 -0.57
N ILE A 43 -7.93 0.73 0.74
CA ILE A 43 -6.63 0.44 1.34
C ILE A 43 -6.28 -1.05 1.19
N LEU A 44 -7.22 -1.96 1.51
CA LEU A 44 -7.00 -3.41 1.38
C LEU A 44 -6.71 -3.80 -0.07
N PHE A 45 -7.47 -3.25 -1.01
CA PHE A 45 -7.26 -3.50 -2.43
C PHE A 45 -5.87 -3.07 -2.89
N LEU A 46 -5.42 -1.89 -2.47
CA LEU A 46 -4.10 -1.37 -2.81
C LEU A 46 -2.98 -2.17 -2.21
N LEU A 47 -3.06 -2.52 -0.92
CA LEU A 47 -2.08 -3.39 -0.26
C LEU A 47 -1.98 -4.75 -0.95
N GLY A 48 -3.12 -5.29 -1.39
CA GLY A 48 -3.18 -6.54 -2.14
C GLY A 48 -2.43 -6.48 -3.47
N ILE A 49 -2.38 -5.33 -4.13
CA ILE A 49 -1.62 -5.15 -5.39
C ILE A 49 -0.17 -4.75 -5.13
N ALA A 50 0.06 -3.84 -4.18
CA ALA A 50 1.37 -3.26 -3.87
C ALA A 50 2.37 -4.31 -3.37
N TYR A 51 1.93 -5.19 -2.47
CA TYR A 51 2.80 -6.19 -1.86
C TYR A 51 3.42 -7.18 -2.88
N PRO A 52 2.64 -7.87 -3.74
CA PRO A 52 3.23 -8.71 -4.77
C PRO A 52 4.07 -7.90 -5.75
N LEU A 53 3.64 -6.69 -6.15
CA LEU A 53 4.41 -5.87 -7.10
C LEU A 53 5.83 -5.58 -6.58
N ILE A 54 5.96 -5.23 -5.29
CA ILE A 54 7.25 -4.97 -4.64
C ILE A 54 8.10 -6.25 -4.50
N VAL A 55 7.45 -7.40 -4.27
CA VAL A 55 8.13 -8.70 -4.11
C VAL A 55 8.65 -9.23 -5.44
N PHE A 56 7.89 -9.05 -6.53
CA PHE A 56 8.29 -9.48 -7.87
C PHE A 56 9.21 -8.48 -8.55
N ILE A 57 9.00 -7.18 -8.33
CA ILE A 57 9.76 -6.10 -8.98
C ILE A 57 10.22 -5.07 -7.93
N PRO A 58 11.32 -5.34 -7.20
CA PRO A 58 11.79 -4.48 -6.11
C PRO A 58 12.13 -3.05 -6.52
N GLU A 59 12.42 -2.80 -7.80
CA GLU A 59 12.69 -1.47 -8.35
C GLU A 59 11.49 -0.53 -8.21
N TRP A 60 10.27 -1.08 -8.18
CA TRP A 60 9.03 -0.32 -8.04
C TRP A 60 8.73 0.12 -6.61
N LYS A 61 9.51 -0.32 -5.60
CA LYS A 61 9.31 0.05 -4.18
C LYS A 61 9.13 1.55 -3.94
N LYS A 62 9.92 2.38 -4.62
CA LYS A 62 9.85 3.85 -4.48
C LYS A 62 8.55 4.40 -5.07
N ALA A 63 8.18 3.94 -6.26
CA ALA A 63 6.97 4.35 -6.96
C ALA A 63 5.71 3.92 -6.21
N VAL A 64 5.67 2.66 -5.76
CA VAL A 64 4.55 2.11 -4.99
C VAL A 64 4.34 2.89 -3.70
N LEU A 65 5.41 3.19 -2.96
CA LEU A 65 5.30 3.99 -1.74
C LEU A 65 4.78 5.42 -2.00
N LEU A 66 5.16 6.02 -3.13
CA LEU A 66 4.66 7.33 -3.53
C LEU A 66 3.16 7.30 -3.83
N VAL A 67 2.75 6.32 -4.63
CA VAL A 67 1.35 6.11 -5.01
C VAL A 67 0.51 5.80 -3.77
N GLU A 68 0.95 4.89 -2.91
CA GLU A 68 0.28 4.61 -1.64
C GLU A 68 0.17 5.88 -0.79
N GLY A 69 1.24 6.67 -0.66
CA GLY A 69 1.18 7.94 0.07
C GLY A 69 0.12 8.91 -0.46
N ILE A 70 0.01 9.07 -1.78
CA ILE A 70 -1.04 9.90 -2.42
C ILE A 70 -2.42 9.32 -2.13
N ILE A 71 -2.59 8.01 -2.19
CA ILE A 71 -3.89 7.39 -1.98
C ILE A 71 -4.30 7.46 -0.51
N PHE A 72 -3.39 7.24 0.43
CA PHE A 72 -3.67 7.44 1.86
C PHE A 72 -4.08 8.89 2.17
N ALA A 73 -3.41 9.88 1.57
CA ALA A 73 -3.77 11.28 1.75
C ALA A 73 -5.14 11.63 1.14
N SER A 74 -5.41 11.15 -0.08
CA SER A 74 -6.70 11.40 -0.75
C SER A 74 -7.87 10.66 -0.10
N VAL A 75 -7.67 9.43 0.36
CA VAL A 75 -8.68 8.65 1.09
C VAL A 75 -8.97 9.28 2.44
N GLY A 76 -7.93 9.76 3.15
CA GLY A 76 -8.06 10.57 4.36
C GLY A 76 -9.00 11.74 4.15
N LEU A 77 -8.74 12.54 3.12
CA LEU A 77 -9.52 13.75 2.82
C LEU A 77 -10.94 13.48 2.34
N ALA A 78 -11.16 12.43 1.54
CA ALA A 78 -12.42 12.21 0.84
C ALA A 78 -13.42 11.36 1.63
N PHE A 79 -12.96 10.43 2.47
CA PHE A 79 -13.83 9.39 3.04
C PHE A 79 -13.87 9.37 4.58
N LEU A 80 -12.88 9.92 5.28
CA LEU A 80 -12.77 9.76 6.73
C LEU A 80 -13.27 10.99 7.48
N GLU A 81 -13.84 10.75 8.66
CA GLU A 81 -14.24 11.81 9.59
C GLU A 81 -13.01 12.67 10.03
N PRO A 82 -13.22 13.92 10.47
CA PRO A 82 -12.14 14.89 10.67
C PRO A 82 -10.96 14.41 11.53
N LEU A 83 -11.24 13.61 12.58
CA LEU A 83 -10.20 13.04 13.45
C LEU A 83 -9.40 11.94 12.75
N PHE A 84 -10.05 11.04 12.01
CA PHE A 84 -9.39 9.94 11.30
C PHE A 84 -8.68 10.42 10.02
N ASN A 85 -9.25 11.42 9.34
CA ASN A 85 -8.67 12.10 8.20
C ASN A 85 -7.25 12.59 8.53
N LEU A 86 -7.07 13.21 9.69
CA LEU A 86 -5.78 13.79 10.09
C LEU A 86 -4.68 12.72 10.24
N TYR A 87 -5.00 11.54 10.78
CA TYR A 87 -4.04 10.43 10.84
C TYR A 87 -3.65 9.92 9.44
N PHE A 88 -4.65 9.70 8.58
CA PHE A 88 -4.42 9.20 7.22
C PHE A 88 -3.64 10.19 6.35
N LEU A 89 -3.94 11.48 6.52
CA LEU A 89 -3.23 12.57 5.85
C LEU A 89 -1.78 12.67 6.31
N ILE A 90 -1.50 12.59 7.61
CA ILE A 90 -0.13 12.59 8.14
C ILE A 90 0.66 11.38 7.62
N ILE A 91 0.07 10.19 7.65
CA ILE A 91 0.71 8.96 7.15
C ILE A 91 0.97 9.07 5.63
N GLY A 92 -0.02 9.56 4.87
CA GLY A 92 0.12 9.75 3.43
C GLY A 92 1.24 10.73 3.07
N ILE A 93 1.27 11.89 3.73
CA ILE A 93 2.35 12.88 3.55
C ILE A 93 3.70 12.29 3.95
N PHE A 94 3.76 11.55 5.04
CA PHE A 94 4.99 10.89 5.49
C PHE A 94 5.54 9.92 4.43
N PHE A 95 4.70 9.10 3.82
CA PHE A 95 5.10 8.21 2.73
C PHE A 95 5.54 8.96 1.48
N ILE A 96 4.86 10.04 1.11
CA ILE A 96 5.25 10.92 0.00
C ILE A 96 6.66 11.49 0.26
N VAL A 97 6.89 12.05 1.45
CA VAL A 97 8.19 12.64 1.82
C VAL A 97 9.30 11.58 1.78
N ILE A 98 9.07 10.40 2.36
CA ILE A 98 10.06 9.32 2.32
C ILE A 98 10.34 8.89 0.88
N SER A 99 9.32 8.75 0.05
CA SER A 99 9.49 8.34 -1.33
C SER A 99 10.27 9.38 -2.13
N VAL A 100 9.95 10.67 -2.00
CA VAL A 100 10.70 11.76 -2.63
C VAL A 100 12.17 11.76 -2.18
N LEU A 101 12.43 11.58 -0.88
CA LEU A 101 13.80 11.44 -0.37
C LEU A 101 14.51 10.19 -0.91
N ALA A 102 13.77 9.09 -1.14
CA ALA A 102 14.28 7.86 -1.74
C ALA A 102 14.66 8.04 -3.21
N TYR A 103 13.89 8.83 -3.96
CA TYR A 103 14.20 9.22 -5.34
C TYR A 103 15.40 10.15 -5.40
N ALA A 104 15.49 11.12 -4.49
CA ALA A 104 16.62 12.04 -4.37
C ALA A 104 17.89 11.38 -3.79
N ASN A 105 17.86 10.09 -3.42
CA ASN A 105 18.94 9.38 -2.73
C ASN A 105 19.45 10.09 -1.45
N LYS A 106 18.59 10.90 -0.82
CA LYS A 106 18.90 11.67 0.41
C LYS A 106 18.50 10.95 1.69
N LEU A 107 18.02 9.70 1.58
CA LEU A 107 17.63 8.90 2.75
C LEU A 107 18.85 8.45 3.58
N PRO A 108 18.72 8.40 4.91
CA PRO A 108 19.74 7.84 5.77
C PRO A 108 20.06 6.38 5.38
N LYS A 109 21.33 5.98 5.52
CA LYS A 109 21.84 4.66 5.10
C LYS A 109 21.05 3.48 5.67
N SER A 110 20.43 3.63 6.84
CA SER A 110 19.59 2.59 7.46
C SER A 110 18.30 2.33 6.67
N ILE A 111 17.67 3.38 6.13
CA ILE A 111 16.40 3.29 5.39
C ILE A 111 16.67 3.02 3.90
N SER A 112 17.74 3.61 3.35
CA SER A 112 18.07 3.44 1.93
C SER A 112 18.38 1.99 1.55
N ARG A 113 18.85 1.15 2.48
CA ARG A 113 19.03 -0.31 2.28
C ARG A 113 17.74 -1.02 1.89
N PHE A 114 16.58 -0.57 2.36
CA PHE A 114 15.29 -1.18 2.05
C PHE A 114 14.88 -0.98 0.59
N PHE A 115 15.26 0.17 0.02
CA PHE A 115 15.00 0.56 -1.37
C PHE A 115 16.11 0.11 -2.33
N ASN A 116 17.36 0.08 -1.87
CA ASN A 116 18.54 -0.25 -2.65
C ASN A 116 18.92 -1.73 -2.53
N THR A 117 17.97 -2.65 -2.42
CA THR A 117 18.23 -4.08 -2.62
C THR A 117 18.66 -4.29 -4.07
N LYS A 118 19.94 -4.03 -4.33
CA LYS A 118 20.65 -4.40 -5.55
C LYS A 118 20.50 -5.91 -5.66
N ASN A 119 19.83 -6.36 -6.70
CA ASN A 119 19.79 -7.77 -7.10
C ASN A 119 21.22 -8.31 -7.01
N ARG A 120 21.48 -9.15 -6.00
CA ARG A 120 22.56 -10.13 -6.07
C ARG A 120 22.02 -11.27 -6.92
N TYR A 121 22.00 -11.04 -8.22
CA TYR A 121 22.07 -12.11 -9.21
C TYR A 121 23.43 -11.96 -9.88
#